data_AF-A0A920P4Q6-F1
#
_entry.id   AF-A0A920P4Q6-F1
#
_cell.length_a   1.000
_cell.length_b   1.000
_cell.length_c   1.000
_cell.angle_alpha   90.00
_cell.angle_beta   90.00
_cell.angle_gamma   90.00
#
_symmetry.space_group_name_H-M   'P 1'
#
loop_
_entity.id
_entity.type
_entity.pdbx_description
1 polymer ?
#
loop_
_entity_poly.entity_id
_entity_poly.type
_entity_poly.pdbx_seq_one_letter_code
_entity_poly.pdbx_strand_id
1 'polypeptide(L)'
;MLADSCESATRALQEPTMSRLQDLIDTVVDGKIADGQLEEAPLTLREITDVKAEFVKILSGVMHRRIEYPTTKHLTDTIDSEDDSSTLDKPAERKDLAEGLSS
;
A
#
# COMPACT_ATOMS: atom_id res chain seq x y z
N MET A 1 -29.03 5.27 8.99
CA MET A 1 -27.97 6.06 9.64
C MET A 1 -26.72 5.24 10.00
N LEU A 2 -26.81 4.02 10.54
CA LEU A 2 -25.62 3.21 10.90
C LEU A 2 -24.63 3.00 9.75
N ALA A 3 -25.10 2.48 8.61
CA ALA A 3 -24.25 2.23 7.44
C ALA A 3 -23.57 3.51 6.91
N ASP A 4 -24.35 4.59 6.76
CA ASP A 4 -23.85 5.90 6.32
C ASP A 4 -22.80 6.49 7.28
N SER A 5 -23.00 6.37 8.59
CA SER A 5 -22.01 6.80 9.58
C SER A 5 -20.73 5.96 9.51
N CYS A 6 -20.84 4.64 9.34
CA CYS A 6 -19.68 3.76 9.20
C CYS A 6 -18.93 4.03 7.88
N GLU A 7 -19.63 4.19 6.76
CA GLU A 7 -19.04 4.54 5.47
C GLU A 7 -18.32 5.90 5.55
N SER A 8 -18.96 6.90 6.14
CA SER A 8 -18.38 8.24 6.30
C SER A 8 -17.13 8.20 7.19
N ALA A 9 -17.17 7.49 8.32
CA ALA A 9 -16.03 7.33 9.20
C ALA A 9 -14.86 6.60 8.51
N THR A 10 -15.15 5.54 7.76
CA THR A 10 -14.12 4.75 7.08
C THR A 10 -13.44 5.51 5.95
N ARG A 11 -14.13 6.45 5.28
CA ARG A 11 -13.51 7.35 4.29
C ARG A 11 -12.41 8.25 4.88
N ALA A 12 -12.45 8.54 6.18
CA ALA A 12 -11.45 9.35 6.86
C ALA A 12 -10.26 8.52 7.39
N LEU A 13 -10.30 7.18 7.29
CA LEU A 13 -9.25 6.30 7.78
C LEU A 13 -8.04 6.29 6.81
N GLN A 14 -6.89 6.81 7.25
CA GLN A 14 -5.70 6.95 6.39
C GLN A 14 -5.05 5.60 6.03
N GLU A 15 -5.01 4.67 6.98
CA GLU A 15 -4.40 3.35 6.81
C GLU A 15 -5.42 2.26 7.14
N PRO A 16 -6.20 1.83 6.14
CA PRO A 16 -7.29 0.88 6.33
C PRO A 16 -6.75 -0.55 6.50
N THR A 17 -6.52 -0.95 7.75
CA THR A 17 -6.32 -2.36 8.11
C THR A 17 -7.64 -2.97 8.59
N MET A 18 -7.78 -4.31 8.48
CA MET A 18 -8.96 -5.02 8.97
C MET A 18 -9.26 -4.73 10.44
N SER A 19 -8.22 -4.76 11.28
CA SER A 19 -8.36 -4.46 12.71
C SER A 19 -8.86 -3.04 12.95
N ARG A 20 -8.22 -2.03 12.33
CA ARG A 20 -8.62 -0.63 12.51
C ARG A 20 -10.02 -0.34 11.98
N LEU A 21 -10.42 -1.00 10.89
CA LEU A 21 -11.78 -0.91 10.36
C LEU A 21 -12.79 -1.45 11.36
N GLN A 22 -12.51 -2.61 11.95
CA GLN A 22 -13.36 -3.22 12.95
C GLN A 22 -13.50 -2.33 14.19
N ASP A 23 -12.38 -1.87 14.75
CA ASP A 23 -12.35 -0.97 15.91
C ASP A 23 -13.15 0.32 15.64
N LEU A 24 -13.02 0.88 14.43
CA LEU A 24 -13.74 2.07 14.02
C LEU A 24 -15.25 1.83 13.94
N ILE A 25 -15.68 0.71 13.34
CA ILE A 25 -17.09 0.33 13.25
C ILE A 25 -17.67 0.11 14.65
N ASP A 26 -16.95 -0.59 15.53
CA ASP A 26 -17.36 -0.80 16.91
C ASP A 26 -17.56 0.53 17.63
N THR A 27 -16.58 1.43 17.54
CA THR A 27 -16.66 2.77 18.15
C THR A 27 -17.90 3.55 17.68
N VAL A 28 -18.18 3.55 16.37
CA VAL A 28 -19.31 4.29 15.79
C VAL A 28 -20.65 3.69 16.22
N VAL A 29 -20.78 2.36 16.19
CA VAL A 29 -22.03 1.67 16.53
C VAL A 29 -22.29 1.75 18.02
N ASP A 30 -21.28 1.54 18.86
CA ASP A 30 -21.41 1.58 20.31
C ASP A 30 -21.73 2.99 20.81
N GLY A 31 -21.13 4.03 20.18
CA GLY A 31 -21.52 5.42 20.45
C GLY A 31 -23.00 5.67 20.19
N LYS A 32 -23.55 5.14 19.09
CA LYS A 32 -24.98 5.30 18.77
C LYS A 32 -25.90 4.54 19.72
N ILE A 33 -25.47 3.39 20.22
CA ILE A 33 -26.18 2.63 21.26
C ILE A 33 -26.17 3.42 22.57
N ALA A 34 -25.01 3.95 22.97
CA ALA A 34 -24.85 4.74 24.19
C ALA A 34 -25.67 6.05 24.15
N ASP A 35 -25.82 6.64 22.96
CA ASP A 35 -26.65 7.82 22.72
C ASP A 35 -28.17 7.51 22.70
N GLY A 36 -28.57 6.24 22.87
CA GLY A 36 -29.98 5.82 22.85
C GLY A 36 -30.63 5.83 21.46
N GLN A 37 -29.87 5.98 20.37
CA GLN A 37 -30.42 6.13 19.01
C GLN A 37 -31.13 4.87 18.49
N LEU A 38 -30.96 3.73 19.18
CA LEU A 38 -31.55 2.44 18.81
C LEU A 38 -32.58 1.94 19.85
N GLU A 39 -32.99 2.76 20.83
CA GLU A 39 -33.89 2.34 21.92
C GLU A 39 -35.26 1.83 21.43
N GLU A 40 -35.79 2.41 20.35
CA GLU A 40 -37.08 2.02 19.77
C GLU A 40 -36.94 0.99 18.63
N ALA A 41 -35.72 0.58 18.29
CA ALA A 41 -35.49 -0.40 17.25
C ALA A 41 -35.69 -1.83 17.80
N PRO A 42 -36.45 -2.71 17.12
CA PRO A 42 -36.61 -4.11 17.53
C PRO A 42 -35.38 -4.94 17.12
N LEU A 43 -34.21 -4.57 17.63
CA LEU A 43 -32.93 -5.22 17.34
C LEU A 43 -32.36 -5.87 18.60
N THR A 44 -31.86 -7.10 18.45
CA THR A 44 -31.11 -7.80 19.48
C THR A 44 -29.62 -7.44 19.42
N LEU A 45 -28.90 -7.62 20.53
CA LEU A 45 -27.44 -7.46 20.56
C LEU A 45 -26.73 -8.41 19.58
N ARG A 46 -27.33 -9.59 19.32
CA ARG A 46 -26.81 -10.54 18.33
C ARG A 46 -26.89 -9.95 16.92
N GLU A 47 -28.05 -9.42 16.54
CA GLU A 47 -28.22 -8.80 15.22
C GLU A 47 -27.30 -7.59 15.05
N ILE A 48 -27.07 -6.80 16.10
CA ILE A 48 -26.08 -5.70 16.07
C ILE A 48 -24.68 -6.23 15.78
N THR A 49 -24.30 -7.35 16.41
CA THR A 49 -23.00 -8.00 16.17
C THR A 49 -22.88 -8.48 14.72
N ASP A 50 -23.93 -9.11 14.20
CA ASP A 50 -23.95 -9.60 12.82
C ASP A 50 -23.90 -8.43 11.81
N VAL A 51 -24.58 -7.31 12.10
CA VAL A 51 -24.52 -6.07 11.30
C VAL A 51 -23.11 -5.47 11.29
N LYS A 52 -22.45 -5.38 12.44
CA LYS A 52 -21.06 -4.90 12.54
C LYS A 52 -20.12 -5.74 11.68
N ALA A 53 -20.24 -7.07 11.74
CA ALA A 53 -19.43 -7.99 10.95
C ALA A 53 -19.67 -7.80 9.44
N GLU A 54 -20.92 -7.62 9.02
CA GLU A 54 -21.23 -7.39 7.60
C GLU A 54 -20.71 -6.02 7.11
N PHE A 55 -20.72 -4.99 7.95
CA PHE A 55 -20.08 -3.70 7.62
C PHE A 55 -18.57 -3.83 7.41
N VAL A 56 -17.86 -4.56 8.29
CA VAL A 56 -16.42 -4.81 8.11
C VAL A 56 -16.18 -5.47 6.76
N LYS A 57 -16.96 -6.51 6.44
CA LYS A 57 -16.83 -7.25 5.18
C LYS A 57 -17.11 -6.37 3.96
N ILE A 58 -18.20 -5.61 3.94
CA ILE A 58 -18.55 -4.74 2.80
C ILE A 58 -17.53 -3.62 2.64
N LEU A 59 -17.21 -2.89 3.72
CA LEU A 59 -16.33 -1.72 3.68
C LEU A 59 -14.87 -2.12 3.41
N SER A 60 -14.44 -3.33 3.79
CA SER A 60 -13.13 -3.87 3.42
C SER A 60 -12.90 -3.89 1.90
N GLY A 61 -13.91 -4.31 1.14
CA GLY A 61 -13.82 -4.39 -0.32
C GLY A 61 -13.83 -3.03 -1.01
N VAL A 62 -14.45 -2.01 -0.39
CA VAL A 62 -14.53 -0.66 -0.94
C VAL A 62 -13.24 0.15 -0.69
N MET A 63 -12.55 -0.10 0.42
CA MET A 63 -11.36 0.67 0.81
C MET A 63 -10.07 0.30 0.05
N HIS A 64 -10.04 -0.84 -0.65
CA HIS A 64 -8.94 -1.16 -1.56
C HIS A 64 -9.11 -0.36 -2.86
N ARG A 65 -8.58 0.88 -2.84
CA ARG A 65 -8.46 1.73 -4.03
C ARG A 65 -7.81 0.95 -5.17
N ARG A 66 -8.39 1.13 -6.35
CA ARG A 66 -7.99 0.65 -7.69
C ARG A 66 -6.61 -0.01 -7.76
N ILE A 67 -6.62 -1.26 -8.20
CA ILE A 67 -5.44 -2.04 -8.59
C ILE A 67 -4.58 -1.19 -9.53
N GLU A 68 -3.35 -0.91 -9.12
CA GLU A 68 -2.34 -0.30 -9.97
C GLU A 68 -1.96 -1.35 -11.02
N TYR A 69 -2.22 -1.04 -12.30
CA TYR A 69 -1.83 -1.96 -13.37
C TYR A 69 -0.32 -2.13 -13.32
N PRO A 70 0.19 -3.39 -13.31
CA PRO A 70 1.63 -3.61 -13.35
C PRO A 70 2.18 -2.89 -14.57
N THR A 71 3.08 -1.93 -14.35
CA THR A 71 3.77 -1.23 -15.42
C THR A 71 4.51 -2.31 -16.21
N THR A 72 4.03 -2.60 -17.42
CA THR A 72 4.76 -3.46 -18.35
C THR A 72 6.12 -2.80 -18.56
N LYS A 73 7.20 -3.42 -18.04
CA LYS A 73 8.56 -3.07 -18.46
C LYS A 73 8.56 -3.11 -19.99
N HIS A 74 8.71 -1.96 -20.61
CA HIS A 74 8.86 -1.89 -22.06
C HIS A 74 10.10 -2.70 -22.42
N LEU A 75 9.95 -3.66 -23.33
CA LEU A 75 11.01 -4.55 -23.80
C LEU A 75 12.08 -3.81 -24.64
N THR A 76 12.05 -2.48 -24.66
CA THR A 76 12.89 -1.62 -25.49
C THR A 76 14.07 -1.00 -24.76
N ASP A 77 14.25 -1.24 -23.45
CA ASP A 77 15.40 -0.72 -22.69
C ASP A 77 16.69 -1.55 -22.88
N THR A 78 16.77 -2.39 -23.91
CA THR A 78 18.02 -3.03 -24.34
C THR A 78 18.28 -2.74 -25.81
N ILE A 79 18.75 -1.52 -26.10
CA ILE A 79 19.70 -1.27 -27.19
C ILE A 79 20.76 -0.28 -26.66
N ASP A 80 21.52 -0.71 -25.65
CA ASP A 80 22.88 -0.20 -25.44
C ASP A 80 23.80 -1.11 -26.26
N SER A 81 23.95 -0.86 -27.56
CA SER A 81 25.01 -1.45 -28.43
C SER A 81 25.00 -0.83 -29.83
N GLU A 82 25.42 0.42 -29.98
CA GLU A 82 26.02 0.93 -31.24
C GLU A 82 27.13 1.91 -30.80
N ASP A 83 28.36 1.40 -30.62
CA ASP A 83 29.43 1.47 -31.61
C ASP A 83 29.71 2.91 -32.07
N ASP A 84 30.32 3.72 -31.19
CA ASP A 84 31.01 4.94 -31.60
C ASP A 84 32.52 4.66 -31.66
N SER A 85 32.92 4.19 -32.84
CA SER A 85 34.28 4.30 -33.35
C SER A 85 34.65 5.79 -33.50
N SER A 86 35.29 6.39 -32.49
CA SER A 86 36.26 7.46 -32.75
C SER A 86 37.20 7.78 -31.56
N THR A 87 38.46 8.04 -31.92
CA THR A 87 39.53 8.77 -31.21
C THR A 87 40.61 7.98 -30.45
N LEU A 88 41.78 7.90 -31.11
CA LEU A 88 43.11 7.71 -30.52
C LEU A 88 43.45 8.87 -29.56
N ASP A 89 44.07 8.60 -28.40
CA ASP A 89 45.32 9.29 -27.99
C ASP A 89 46.13 8.54 -26.89
N LYS A 90 47.38 8.23 -27.24
CA LYS A 90 48.64 7.92 -26.50
C LYS A 90 48.74 6.97 -25.27
N PRO A 91 49.84 6.19 -25.17
CA PRO A 91 50.14 5.34 -24.03
C PRO A 91 50.81 6.13 -22.88
N ALA A 92 50.34 5.90 -21.65
CA ALA A 92 50.96 6.42 -20.44
C ALA A 92 51.94 5.38 -19.81
N GLU A 93 53.09 5.91 -19.37
CA GLU A 93 54.18 5.30 -18.62
C GLU A 93 53.81 4.17 -17.63
N ARG A 94 54.64 3.12 -17.62
CA ARG A 94 54.94 2.37 -16.40
C ARG A 94 56.43 2.43 -16.11
N LYS A 95 56.75 3.20 -15.07
CA LYS A 95 58.03 3.28 -14.40
C LYS A 95 58.17 2.10 -13.43
N ASP A 96 59.41 1.60 -13.36
CA ASP A 96 60.04 0.87 -12.25
C ASP A 96 59.51 -0.51 -11.84
N LEU A 97 60.29 -1.57 -12.15
CA LEU A 97 60.74 -2.48 -11.10
C LEU A 97 62.11 -3.08 -11.44
N ALA A 98 63.06 -2.81 -10.55
CA ALA A 98 64.42 -3.31 -10.56
C ALA A 98 64.47 -4.78 -10.12
N GLU A 99 65.19 -5.60 -10.87
CA GLU A 99 66.05 -6.72 -10.44
C GLU A 99 67.08 -6.87 -11.58
N GLY A 100 68.38 -6.94 -11.42
CA GLY A 100 69.26 -7.30 -10.33
C GLY A 100 70.54 -7.76 -11.03
N LEU A 101 71.52 -6.87 -11.15
CA LEU A 101 72.89 -7.22 -11.56
C LEU A 101 73.52 -8.10 -10.48
N SER A 102 73.96 -9.31 -10.81
CA SER A 102 75.26 -9.81 -10.33
C SER A 102 75.71 -11.06 -11.08
N SER A 103 76.89 -10.91 -11.69
CA SER A 103 77.98 -11.89 -11.90
C SER A 103 77.79 -13.06 -12.86
#